data_AF-A0A2N1USY9-F1
#
_entry.id   AF-A0A2N1USY9-F1
#
_cell.length_a   1.000
_cell.length_b   1.000
_cell.length_c   1.000
_cell.angle_alpha   90.00
_cell.angle_beta   90.00
_cell.angle_gamma   90.00
#
_symmetry.space_group_name_H-M   'P 1'
#
loop_
_entity.id
_entity.type
_entity.pdbx_description
1 polymer ?
#
loop_
_entity_poly.entity_id
_entity_poly.type
_entity_poly.pdbx_seq_one_letter_code
_entity_poly.pdbx_strand_id
1 'polypeptide(L)'
;MEKLIQWFPGHIAKAQRDLREKVSLVDCVIELVDARMPVSSHFDFVDEVAGHKPRIMVINKIDLAPPDITRAAIAYWREKGFPA
;
A
#
# COMPACT_ATOMS: atom_id res chain seq x y z
N MET A 1 -19.75 -3.52 13.76
CA MET A 1 -19.86 -4.69 12.87
C MET A 1 -18.90 -4.48 11.71
N GLU A 2 -17.80 -5.23 11.67
CA GLU A 2 -16.94 -5.24 10.49
C GLU A 2 -17.72 -5.83 9.32
N LYS A 3 -17.90 -5.04 8.26
CA LYS A 3 -18.45 -5.54 7.00
C LYS A 3 -17.33 -6.24 6.25
N LEU A 4 -17.43 -7.55 6.10
CA LEU A 4 -16.57 -8.31 5.20
C LEU A 4 -16.76 -7.81 3.77
N ILE A 5 -15.69 -7.32 3.14
CA ILE A 5 -15.73 -6.87 1.74
C ILE A 5 -15.79 -8.09 0.83
N GLN A 6 -16.81 -8.17 -0.01
CA GLN A 6 -16.95 -9.21 -1.03
C GLN A 6 -16.36 -8.70 -2.35
N TRP A 7 -15.30 -9.35 -2.84
CA TRP A 7 -14.60 -8.94 -4.06
C TRP A 7 -15.13 -9.69 -5.29
N PHE A 8 -16.15 -9.14 -5.94
CA PHE A 8 -16.58 -9.56 -7.28
C PHE A 8 -15.97 -8.61 -8.34
N PRO A 9 -15.87 -9.04 -9.62
CA PRO A 9 -15.24 -8.23 -10.66
C PRO A 9 -15.73 -6.78 -10.74
N GLY A 10 -17.04 -6.55 -10.59
CA GLY A 10 -17.63 -5.20 -10.58
C GLY A 10 -17.18 -4.34 -9.38
N HIS A 11 -16.98 -4.94 -8.20
CA HIS A 11 -16.49 -4.23 -7.02
C HIS A 11 -15.02 -3.86 -7.16
N ILE A 12 -14.20 -4.76 -7.71
CA ILE A 12 -12.78 -4.49 -8.00
C ILE A 12 -12.68 -3.31 -8.98
N ALA A 13 -13.41 -3.37 -10.10
CA ALA A 13 -13.42 -2.31 -11.10
C ALA A 13 -13.87 -0.96 -10.52
N LYS A 14 -14.90 -0.97 -9.64
CA LYS A 14 -15.33 0.24 -8.93
C LYS A 14 -14.22 0.78 -8.02
N ALA A 15 -13.62 -0.05 -7.17
CA ALA A 15 -12.57 0.38 -6.26
C ALA A 15 -11.35 0.96 -7.00
N GLN A 16 -10.97 0.35 -8.13
CA GLN A 16 -9.89 0.84 -8.99
C GLN A 16 -10.21 2.20 -9.60
N ARG A 17 -11.44 2.40 -10.10
CA ARG A 17 -11.88 3.71 -10.62
C ARG A 17 -11.90 4.77 -9.52
N ASP A 18 -12.50 4.45 -8.38
CA ASP A 18 -12.59 5.36 -7.23
C ASP A 18 -11.18 5.74 -6.71
N LEU A 19 -10.22 4.80 -6.75
CA LEU A 19 -8.82 5.07 -6.40
C LEU A 19 -8.16 6.04 -7.39
N ARG A 20 -8.33 5.82 -8.70
CA ARG A 20 -7.80 6.73 -9.75
C ARG A 20 -8.31 8.15 -9.57
N GLU A 21 -9.61 8.30 -9.36
CA GLU A 21 -10.24 9.60 -9.11
C GLU A 21 -9.64 10.27 -7.88
N LYS A 22 -9.54 9.56 -6.75
CA LYS A 22 -9.00 10.13 -5.50
C LYS A 22 -7.53 10.49 -5.57
N VAL A 23 -6.69 9.67 -6.19
CA VAL A 23 -5.25 9.93 -6.30
C VAL A 23 -4.96 11.21 -7.10
N SER A 24 -5.81 11.54 -8.08
CA SER A 24 -5.69 12.80 -8.82
C SER A 24 -5.85 14.05 -7.94
N LEU A 25 -6.56 13.93 -6.81
CA LEU A 25 -6.93 15.05 -5.92
C LEU A 25 -5.89 15.34 -4.82
N VAL A 26 -4.85 14.54 -4.70
CA VAL A 26 -3.85 14.64 -3.62
C VAL A 26 -2.45 14.88 -4.15
N ASP A 27 -1.60 15.54 -3.37
CA ASP A 27 -0.22 15.82 -3.78
C ASP A 27 0.74 14.66 -3.50
N CYS A 28 0.39 13.78 -2.57
CA CYS A 28 1.20 12.65 -2.12
C CYS A 28 0.31 11.45 -1.75
N VAL A 29 0.82 10.24 -1.92
CA VAL A 29 0.15 8.99 -1.53
C VAL A 29 0.89 8.37 -0.35
N ILE A 30 0.13 7.97 0.67
CA ILE A 30 0.64 7.15 1.77
C ILE A 30 0.12 5.74 1.54
N GLU A 31 1.05 4.81 1.32
CA GLU A 31 0.72 3.40 1.17
C GLU A 31 0.97 2.68 2.50
N LEU A 32 0.00 1.89 2.94
CA LEU A 32 0.04 1.22 4.23
C LEU A 32 0.13 -0.30 4.01
N VAL A 33 1.24 -0.90 4.45
CA VAL A 33 1.46 -2.35 4.38
C VAL A 33 1.55 -2.96 5.77
N ASP A 34 1.27 -4.27 5.88
CA ASP A 34 1.35 -5.01 7.14
C ASP A 34 2.77 -5.57 7.33
N ALA A 35 3.42 -5.24 8.47
CA ALA A 35 4.79 -5.64 8.76
C ALA A 35 5.03 -7.16 8.74
N ARG A 36 3.99 -7.97 8.95
CA ARG A 36 4.09 -9.43 8.92
C ARG A 36 4.16 -9.99 7.50
N MET A 37 3.73 -9.22 6.51
CA MET A 37 3.72 -9.57 5.09
C MET A 37 3.92 -8.32 4.23
N PRO A 38 5.08 -7.66 4.35
CA PRO A 38 5.31 -6.31 3.84
C PRO A 38 5.24 -6.23 2.31
N VAL A 39 5.56 -7.33 1.62
CA VAL A 39 5.48 -7.42 0.16
C VAL A 39 4.09 -7.89 -0.28
N SER A 40 3.53 -8.94 0.34
CA SER A 40 2.25 -9.51 -0.10
C SER A 40 1.02 -8.65 0.22
N SER A 41 1.15 -7.71 1.15
CA SER A 41 0.07 -6.75 1.47
C SER A 41 0.13 -5.46 0.63
N HIS A 42 1.14 -5.32 -0.24
CA HIS A 42 1.22 -4.28 -1.27
C HIS A 42 0.18 -4.51 -2.36
N PHE A 43 -0.31 -3.42 -2.98
CA PHE A 43 -1.20 -3.52 -4.13
C PHE A 43 -0.57 -2.86 -5.36
N ASP A 44 -0.04 -3.69 -6.28
CA ASP A 44 0.72 -3.25 -7.46
C ASP A 44 -0.02 -2.22 -8.34
N PHE A 45 -1.34 -2.20 -8.31
CA PHE A 45 -2.12 -1.20 -9.04
C PHE A 45 -1.90 0.24 -8.53
N VAL A 46 -1.45 0.41 -7.28
CA VAL A 46 -1.07 1.73 -6.75
C VAL A 46 0.12 2.29 -7.54
N ASP A 47 1.04 1.45 -8.01
CA ASP A 47 2.16 1.87 -8.87
C ASP A 47 1.67 2.49 -10.19
N GLU A 48 0.65 1.88 -10.80
CA GLU A 48 0.03 2.39 -12.03
C GLU A 48 -0.64 3.76 -11.81
N VAL A 49 -1.37 3.91 -10.70
CA VAL A 49 -2.23 5.07 -10.47
C VAL A 49 -1.50 6.26 -9.87
N ALA A 50 -0.50 6.03 -9.02
CA ALA A 50 0.25 7.11 -8.37
C ALA A 50 1.17 7.86 -9.35
N GLY A 51 1.61 7.20 -10.43
CA GLY A 51 2.48 7.80 -11.44
C GLY A 51 3.74 8.42 -10.82
N HIS A 52 3.90 9.73 -10.98
CA HIS A 52 5.08 10.46 -10.50
C HIS A 52 4.84 11.17 -9.15
N LYS A 53 3.66 10.99 -8.54
CA LYS A 53 3.37 11.63 -7.24
C LYS A 53 4.29 11.04 -6.17
N PRO A 54 4.80 11.87 -5.24
CA PRO A 54 5.53 11.38 -4.07
C PRO A 54 4.73 10.29 -3.33
N ARG A 55 5.44 9.24 -2.91
CA ARG A 55 4.87 8.10 -2.19
C ARG A 55 5.65 7.82 -0.93
N ILE A 56 4.96 7.58 0.17
CA ILE A 56 5.55 7.15 1.43
C ILE A 56 5.00 5.77 1.76
N MET A 57 5.90 4.81 1.99
CA MET A 57 5.55 3.47 2.42
C MET A 57 5.51 3.43 3.96
N VAL A 58 4.36 3.11 4.52
CA VAL A 58 4.17 2.98 5.97
C VAL A 58 4.00 1.51 6.31
N ILE A 59 4.96 0.98 7.07
CA ILE A 59 4.94 -0.40 7.54
C ILE A 59 4.23 -0.43 8.90
N ASN A 60 2.98 -0.90 8.91
CA ASN A 60 2.10 -0.90 10.08
C ASN A 60 2.17 -2.23 10.85
N LYS A 61 1.71 -2.20 12.11
CA LYS A 61 1.67 -3.38 13.01
C LYS A 61 3.04 -4.00 13.27
N ILE A 62 4.06 -3.16 13.39
CA ILE A 62 5.44 -3.59 13.65
C ILE A 62 5.57 -4.34 14.99
N ASP A 63 4.68 -4.08 15.94
CA ASP A 63 4.58 -4.77 17.22
C ASP A 63 4.21 -6.26 17.08
N LEU A 64 3.58 -6.63 15.96
CA LEU A 64 3.18 -8.00 15.64
C LEU A 64 4.19 -8.73 14.74
N ALA A 65 5.27 -8.07 14.33
CA ALA A 65 6.30 -8.63 13.46
C ALA A 65 7.65 -8.73 14.20
N PRO A 66 8.45 -9.78 13.92
CA PRO A 66 9.85 -9.81 14.36
C PRO A 66 10.60 -8.55 13.89
N PRO A 67 11.42 -7.91 14.76
CA PRO A 67 12.08 -6.65 14.42
C PRO A 67 13.02 -6.73 13.21
N ASP A 68 13.60 -7.90 12.96
CA ASP A 68 14.44 -8.19 11.79
C ASP A 68 13.64 -8.21 10.48
N ILE A 69 12.42 -8.75 10.49
CA ILE A 69 11.52 -8.69 9.34
C ILE A 69 11.14 -7.24 9.02
N THR A 70 10.82 -6.43 10.03
CA THR A 70 10.52 -5.01 9.82
C THR A 70 11.73 -4.26 9.26
N ARG A 71 12.94 -4.52 9.76
CA ARG A 71 14.17 -3.90 9.20
C ARG A 71 14.42 -4.32 7.75
N ALA A 72 14.24 -5.59 7.42
CA ALA A 72 14.37 -6.09 6.06
C ALA A 72 13.33 -5.45 5.12
N ALA A 73 12.09 -5.27 5.60
CA ALA A 73 11.03 -4.59 4.85
C ALA A 73 11.37 -3.12 4.57
N ILE A 74 11.86 -2.38 5.57
CA ILE A 74 12.31 -0.99 5.39
C ILE A 74 13.42 -0.92 4.35
N ALA A 75 14.42 -1.81 4.44
CA ALA A 75 15.52 -1.85 3.48
C ALA A 75 15.02 -2.14 2.05
N TYR A 76 14.14 -3.12 1.89
CA TYR A 76 13.54 -3.49 0.61
C TYR A 76 12.83 -2.31 -0.06
N TRP A 77 11.97 -1.60 0.68
CA TRP A 77 11.20 -0.49 0.12
C TRP A 77 12.06 0.75 -0.17
N ARG A 78 13.10 1.00 0.65
CA ARG A 78 14.09 2.05 0.37
C ARG A 78 14.91 1.76 -0.89
N GLU A 79 15.33 0.51 -1.09
CA GLU A 79 16.02 0.09 -2.32
C GLU A 79 15.15 0.29 -3.57
N LYS A 80 13.83 0.10 -3.43
CA LYS A 80 12.84 0.38 -4.47
C LYS A 80 12.54 1.87 -4.69
N GLY A 81 13.16 2.76 -3.92
CA GLY A 81 13.02 4.21 -4.06
C GLY A 81 11.90 4.82 -3.24
N PHE A 82 11.28 4.06 -2.33
CA PHE A 82 10.24 4.57 -1.44
C PHE A 82 10.82 4.95 -0.07
N PRO A 83 10.57 6.18 0.41
CA PRO A 83 10.75 6.49 1.83
C PRO A 83 9.90 5.55 2.69
N ALA A 84 10.56 4.83 3.60
CA ALA A 84 10.00 3.84 4.52
C ALA A 84 10.68 3.90 5.89
#